data_AF-A0A432K8R1-F1
#
_entry.id   AF-A0A432K8R1-F1
#
_cell.length_a   1.000
_cell.length_b   1.000
_cell.length_c   1.000
_cell.angle_alpha   90.00
_cell.angle_beta   90.00
_cell.angle_gamma   90.00
#
_symmetry.space_group_name_H-M   'P 1'
#
loop_
_entity.id
_entity.type
_entity.pdbx_description
1 polymer ?
#
loop_
_entity_poly.entity_id
_entity_poly.type
_entity_poly.pdbx_seq_one_letter_code
_entity_poly.pdbx_strand_id
1 'polypeptide(L)'
;MSKVFNLTEAASIAIHSMVLVAANKGKTNVGVIAERLNFSKHHVAKVMQRLVKVNILTSNRGPAGGFELAKPASEIDLLEVYEAV
;
A
#
# COMPACT_ATOMS: atom_id res chain seq x y z
N MET A 1 27.66 9.15 -1.90
CA MET A 1 27.04 9.72 -0.68
C MET A 1 26.22 8.62 -0.01
N SER A 2 26.65 8.17 1.17
CA SER A 2 25.84 7.29 2.02
C SER A 2 24.61 8.09 2.47
N LYS A 3 23.41 7.69 2.03
CA LYS A 3 22.18 8.31 2.52
C LYS A 3 22.03 7.96 4.00
N VAL A 4 21.84 8.98 4.84
CA VAL A 4 21.59 8.84 6.30
C VAL A 4 20.31 8.02 6.57
N PHE A 5 19.40 7.99 5.60
CA PHE A 5 18.16 7.22 5.61
C PHE A 5 17.96 6.54 4.26
N ASN A 6 17.77 5.22 4.25
CA ASN A 6 17.49 4.46 3.04
C ASN A 6 16.02 4.00 3.05
N LEU A 7 15.20 4.61 2.20
CA LEU A 7 13.84 4.14 1.96
C LEU A 7 13.88 3.03 0.91
N THR A 8 13.53 1.81 1.31
CA THR A 8 13.44 0.69 0.37
C THR A 8 12.32 0.94 -0.64
N GLU A 9 12.39 0.28 -1.80
CA GLU A 9 11.28 0.33 -2.77
C GLU A 9 9.98 -0.17 -2.14
N ALA A 10 10.05 -1.20 -1.29
CA ALA A 10 8.89 -1.73 -0.58
C ALA A 10 8.26 -0.69 0.34
N ALA A 11 9.07 0.02 1.13
CA ALA A 11 8.59 1.11 1.99
C ALA A 11 7.99 2.25 1.17
N SER A 12 8.64 2.63 0.06
CA SER A 12 8.11 3.66 -0.84
C SER A 12 6.76 3.26 -1.44
N ILE A 13 6.64 2.03 -1.95
CA ILE A 13 5.38 1.49 -2.48
C ILE A 13 4.32 1.50 -1.39
N ALA A 14 4.62 1.02 -0.18
CA ALA A 14 3.66 0.91 0.90
C ALA A 14 3.08 2.27 1.27
N ILE A 15 3.95 3.24 1.58
CA ILE A 15 3.54 4.58 2.02
C ILE A 15 2.69 5.27 0.95
N HIS A 16 3.15 5.30 -0.30
CA HIS A 16 2.41 5.98 -1.35
C HIS A 16 1.10 5.24 -1.70
N SER A 17 1.09 3.91 -1.69
CA SER A 17 -0.13 3.14 -1.92
C SER A 17 -1.17 3.37 -0.83
N MET A 18 -0.76 3.50 0.44
CA MET A 18 -1.66 3.82 1.55
C MET A 18 -2.35 5.16 1.35
N VAL A 19 -1.63 6.19 0.90
CA VAL A 19 -2.24 7.49 0.56
C VAL A 19 -3.26 7.35 -0.57
N LEU A 20 -2.94 6.58 -1.62
CA LEU A 20 -3.87 6.35 -2.73
C LEU A 20 -5.14 5.63 -2.29
N VAL A 21 -5.02 4.62 -1.43
CA VAL A 21 -6.15 3.89 -0.88
C VAL A 21 -6.98 4.78 0.04
N ALA A 22 -6.35 5.53 0.95
CA ALA A 22 -7.03 6.41 1.89
C ALA A 22 -7.77 7.58 1.22
N ALA A 23 -7.25 8.08 0.09
CA ALA A 23 -7.88 9.16 -0.67
C ALA A 23 -9.10 8.70 -1.49
N ASN A 24 -9.29 7.39 -1.69
CA ASN A 24 -10.39 6.83 -2.46
C ASN A 24 -11.54 6.42 -1.52
N LYS A 25 -12.78 6.77 -1.85
CA LYS A 25 -13.98 6.39 -1.08
C LYS A 25 -14.39 4.92 -1.25
N GLY A 26 -13.57 4.13 -1.93
CA GLY A 26 -13.80 2.71 -2.17
C GLY A 26 -12.51 1.98 -2.51
N LYS A 27 -12.66 0.75 -3.02
CA LYS A 27 -11.52 -0.14 -3.32
C LYS A 27 -10.64 0.45 -4.41
N THR A 28 -9.34 0.38 -4.20
CA THR A 28 -8.34 0.80 -5.18
C THR A 28 -7.68 -0.42 -5.79
N ASN A 29 -7.84 -0.58 -7.11
CA ASN A 29 -7.29 -1.72 -7.82
C ASN A 29 -5.75 -1.66 -7.88
N VAL A 30 -5.09 -2.81 -7.75
CA VAL A 30 -3.62 -2.91 -7.79
C VAL A 30 -3.03 -2.38 -9.10
N GLY A 31 -3.75 -2.50 -10.21
CA GLY A 31 -3.32 -1.97 -11.50
C GLY A 31 -3.24 -0.45 -11.51
N VAL A 32 -4.22 0.22 -10.91
CA VAL A 32 -4.27 1.68 -10.77
C VAL A 32 -3.12 2.18 -9.90
N ILE A 33 -2.84 1.48 -8.79
CA ILE A 33 -1.73 1.82 -7.89
C ILE A 33 -0.40 1.65 -8.62
N ALA A 34 -0.21 0.52 -9.30
CA ALA A 34 1.02 0.22 -10.05
C ALA A 34 1.31 1.26 -11.14
N GLU A 35 0.29 1.64 -11.90
CA GLU A 35 0.39 2.69 -12.92
C GLU A 35 0.76 4.03 -12.29
N ARG A 36 0.07 4.44 -11.22
CA ARG A 36 0.28 5.74 -10.58
C ARG A 36 1.64 5.87 -9.88
N LEU A 37 2.19 4.77 -9.39
CA LEU A 37 3.49 4.74 -8.72
C LEU A 37 4.64 4.34 -9.67
N ASN A 38 4.36 4.01 -10.92
CA ASN A 38 5.33 3.51 -11.90
C ASN A 38 6.12 2.27 -11.42
N PHE A 39 5.41 1.32 -10.80
CA PHE A 39 5.95 0.01 -10.39
C PHE A 39 5.21 -1.12 -11.10
N SER A 40 5.82 -2.32 -11.12
CA SER A 40 5.12 -3.49 -11.64
C SER A 40 3.94 -3.87 -10.73
N LYS A 41 2.85 -4.37 -11.33
CA LYS A 41 1.70 -4.89 -10.58
C LYS A 41 2.12 -5.96 -9.57
N HIS A 42 3.13 -6.76 -9.90
CA HIS A 42 3.66 -7.80 -9.02
C HIS A 42 4.32 -7.22 -7.76
N HIS A 43 5.18 -6.21 -7.91
CA HIS A 43 5.82 -5.55 -6.76
C HIS A 43 4.80 -4.88 -5.85
N VAL A 44 3.86 -4.13 -6.43
CA VAL A 44 2.78 -3.50 -5.66
C VAL A 44 1.92 -4.54 -4.96
N ALA A 45 1.46 -5.57 -5.66
CA ALA A 45 0.67 -6.64 -5.05
C ALA A 45 1.40 -7.29 -3.87
N LYS A 46 2.69 -7.61 -4.03
CA LYS A 46 3.50 -8.22 -2.97
C LYS A 46 3.55 -7.35 -1.71
N VAL A 47 3.77 -6.04 -1.86
CA VAL A 47 3.82 -5.09 -0.75
C VAL A 47 2.44 -4.91 -0.11
N MET A 48 1.41 -4.67 -0.91
CA MET A 48 0.03 -4.48 -0.41
C MET A 48 -0.49 -5.72 0.32
N GLN A 49 -0.12 -6.92 -0.12
CA GLN A 49 -0.47 -8.16 0.59
C GLN A 49 0.24 -8.32 1.93
N ARG A 50 1.41 -7.70 2.17
CA ARG A 50 2.03 -7.65 3.51
C ARG A 50 1.18 -6.80 4.45
N LEU A 51 0.73 -5.63 3.97
CA LEU A 51 -0.17 -4.74 4.73
C LEU A 51 -1.53 -5.41 5.04
N VAL A 52 -2.03 -6.28 4.14
CA VAL A 52 -3.22 -7.09 4.41
C VAL A 52 -2.99 -8.11 5.53
N LYS A 53 -1.83 -8.77 5.56
CA LYS A 53 -1.51 -9.77 6.61
C LYS A 53 -1.46 -9.17 8.01
N VAL A 54 -1.09 -7.90 8.14
CA VAL A 54 -1.05 -7.17 9.41
C VAL A 54 -2.33 -6.37 9.67
N ASN A 55 -3.40 -6.59 8.90
CA ASN A 55 -4.71 -5.93 9.06
C ASN A 55 -4.68 -4.39 8.94
N ILE A 56 -3.75 -3.84 8.16
CA ILE A 56 -3.78 -2.41 7.77
C ILE A 56 -4.74 -2.22 6.58
N LEU A 57 -4.76 -3.19 5.68
CA LEU A 57 -5.62 -3.22 4.50
C LEU A 57 -6.48 -4.47 4.49
N THR A 58 -7.61 -4.40 3.80
CA THR A 58 -8.31 -5.60 3.32
C THR A 58 -8.16 -5.68 1.80
N SER A 59 -8.41 -6.86 1.23
CA SER A 59 -8.36 -7.02 -0.23
C SER A 59 -9.42 -7.96 -0.75
N ASN A 60 -10.04 -7.57 -1.86
CA ASN A 60 -10.97 -8.42 -2.61
C ASN A 60 -10.42 -8.70 -4.00
N ARG A 61 -10.60 -9.93 -4.48
CA ARG A 61 -10.21 -10.34 -5.83
C ARG A 61 -11.27 -9.97 -6.87
N GLY A 62 -10.87 -9.95 -8.13
CA GLY A 62 -11.74 -9.74 -9.30
C GLY A 62 -11.61 -8.36 -9.94
N PRO A 63 -12.31 -8.11 -11.07
CA PRO A 63 -12.25 -6.84 -11.81
C PRO A 63 -12.69 -5.62 -10.98
N ALA A 64 -13.71 -5.80 -10.13
CA ALA A 64 -14.17 -4.81 -9.15
C ALA A 64 -13.45 -4.92 -7.80
N GLY A 65 -12.42 -5.76 -7.72
CA GLY A 65 -11.58 -5.96 -6.54
C GLY A 65 -10.51 -4.87 -6.39
N GLY A 66 -9.82 -4.93 -5.26
CA GLY A 66 -8.82 -3.94 -4.89
C GLY A 66 -8.55 -3.97 -3.40
N PHE A 67 -7.86 -2.93 -2.93
CA PHE A 67 -7.51 -2.71 -1.54
C PHE A 67 -8.31 -1.55 -0.95
N GLU A 68 -8.68 -1.68 0.32
CA GLU A 68 -9.31 -0.65 1.13
C GLU A 68 -8.72 -0.69 2.55
N LEU A 69 -8.84 0.40 3.31
CA LEU A 69 -8.34 0.44 4.67
C LEU A 69 -9.14 -0.53 5.56
N ALA A 70 -8.46 -1.31 6.39
CA ALA A 70 -9.10 -2.20 7.35
C ALA A 70 -9.59 -1.47 8.61
N LYS A 71 -9.04 -0.28 8.89
CA LYS A 71 -9.37 0.62 10.00
C LYS A 71 -9.34 2.08 9.54
N PRO A 72 -9.94 3.03 10.27
CA PRO A 72 -9.89 4.45 9.91
C PRO A 72 -8.46 4.95 9.69
N ALA A 73 -8.26 5.85 8.71
CA ALA A 73 -6.93 6.39 8.40
C ALA A 73 -6.26 7.09 9.60
N SER A 74 -7.06 7.66 10.52
CA SER A 74 -6.59 8.29 11.76
C SER A 74 -6.01 7.31 12.78
N GLU A 75 -6.19 6.00 12.58
CA GLU A 75 -5.69 4.92 13.45
C GLU A 75 -4.53 4.13 12.83
N ILE A 76 -3.98 4.62 11.70
CA ILE A 76 -2.87 3.98 11.00
C ILE A 76 -1.65 4.89 11.12
N ASP A 77 -0.69 4.46 11.92
CA ASP A 77 0.58 5.18 12.06
C ASP A 77 1.50 4.91 10.87
N LEU A 78 2.24 5.93 10.44
CA LEU A 78 3.23 5.79 9.36
C LEU A 78 4.31 4.76 9.71
N LEU A 79 4.66 4.66 11.01
CA LEU A 79 5.62 3.67 11.50
C LEU A 79 5.10 2.23 11.33
N GLU A 80 3.80 2.00 11.59
CA GLU A 80 3.16 0.69 11.42
C GLU A 80 3.24 0.22 9.94
N VAL A 81 3.02 1.15 9.00
CA VAL A 81 3.15 0.89 7.56
C VAL A 81 4.59 0.57 7.18
N TYR A 82 5.57 1.28 7.77
CA TYR A 82 6.99 1.10 7.49
C TYR A 82 7.52 -0.23 8.01
N GLU A 83 7.17 -0.61 9.24
CA GLU A 83 7.63 -1.86 9.88
C GLU A 83 7.01 -3.12 9.24
N ALA A 84 5.87 -2.98 8.57
CA ALA A 84 5.18 -4.09 7.94
C ALA A 84 5.82 -4.59 6.62
N VAL A 85 6.79 -3.87 6.04
CA VAL A 85 7.24 -4.08 4.64
C VAL A 85 8.74 -4.19 4.43
#